data_AF-A0A370NH91-F1
#
_entry.id   AF-A0A370NH91-F1
#
_cell.length_a   1.000
_cell.length_b   1.000
_cell.length_c   1.000
_cell.angle_alpha   90.00
_cell.angle_beta   90.00
_cell.angle_gamma   90.00
#
_symmetry.space_group_name_H-M   'P 1'
#
loop_
_entity.id
_entity.type
_entity.pdbx_description
1 polymer ?
#
loop_
_entity_poly.entity_id
_entity_poly.type
_entity_poly.pdbx_seq_one_letter_code
_entity_poly.pdbx_strand_id
1 'polypeptide(L)'
;MRFPLPERIDPRHCIVTKQYAVYTPPMHEMIEQLGEWIDQQRPGGYIYGASRLGKSRCVQWYVAQVLQERLNAVVPLVVWNRRPDSQTSEAGFWHQLLLASNFEFANPAKPPKRAEGIHLCRQRFIAIANNAQRNYVVLAIDEAQDLTFREWKWLLGLQNDLDYEGYLLSVFSVGSHQLNYRHEYMAITGNAHLAARFMAAHARFHGLRSPEEIAYVLNGYDIDSEWPPGSGVSYLKYFAPVQFAAGHRLADCAALVWQALVELSPESARRHLEFPMQHIARATEAMLFQLAHGGDWVDVTSYENWLQEFAKANLSDHMRIISTGS
;
A
#
# COMPACT_ATOMS: atom_id res chain seq x y z
N MET A 1 17.25 -14.11 -2.69
CA MET A 1 16.86 -15.49 -2.30
C MET A 1 18.05 -16.37 -2.57
N ARG A 2 18.53 -17.11 -1.57
CA ARG A 2 19.45 -18.23 -1.83
C ARG A 2 18.57 -19.44 -2.14
N PHE A 3 18.70 -19.95 -3.36
CA PHE A 3 18.25 -21.29 -3.71
C PHE A 3 19.38 -22.27 -3.38
N PRO A 4 19.09 -23.50 -2.90
CA PRO A 4 17.76 -24.12 -2.82
C PRO A 4 16.98 -23.79 -1.53
N LEU A 5 15.65 -23.90 -1.58
CA LEU A 5 14.79 -23.83 -0.38
C LEU A 5 14.87 -25.17 0.39
N PRO A 6 14.77 -25.18 1.73
CA PRO A 6 14.65 -26.41 2.50
C PRO A 6 13.40 -27.20 2.09
N GLU A 7 13.46 -28.53 2.05
CA GLU A 7 12.37 -29.39 1.54
C GLU A 7 11.01 -29.14 2.20
N ARG A 8 11.00 -28.76 3.49
CA ARG A 8 9.78 -28.48 4.25
C ARG A 8 9.08 -27.16 3.89
N ILE A 9 9.77 -26.25 3.20
CA ILE A 9 9.22 -24.93 2.85
C ILE A 9 8.48 -25.03 1.53
N ASP A 10 7.16 -24.87 1.56
CA ASP A 10 6.34 -24.87 0.35
C ASP A 10 6.74 -23.68 -0.55
N PRO A 11 7.15 -23.90 -1.82
CA PRO A 11 7.48 -22.82 -2.74
C PRO A 11 6.33 -21.84 -3.00
N ARG A 12 5.08 -22.22 -2.69
CA ARG A 12 3.88 -21.39 -2.83
C ARG A 12 3.61 -20.51 -1.62
N HIS A 13 4.35 -20.67 -0.52
CA HIS A 13 4.20 -19.85 0.68
C HIS A 13 4.24 -18.36 0.35
N CYS A 14 3.35 -17.57 0.93
CA CYS A 14 3.20 -16.13 0.64
C CYS A 14 4.49 -15.30 0.84
N ILE A 15 5.30 -15.59 1.87
CA ILE A 15 6.67 -15.06 2.06
C ILE A 15 7.60 -15.42 0.89
N VAL A 16 7.53 -16.65 0.38
CA VAL A 16 8.35 -17.11 -0.76
C VAL A 16 7.92 -16.38 -2.05
N THR A 17 6.62 -16.34 -2.31
CA THR A 17 6.04 -15.69 -3.52
C THR A 17 6.01 -14.17 -3.42
N LYS A 18 6.33 -13.60 -2.25
CA LYS A 18 6.19 -12.17 -1.93
C LYS A 18 4.74 -11.67 -2.06
N GLN A 19 3.75 -12.55 -2.00
CA GLN A 19 2.33 -12.21 -2.08
C GLN A 19 1.73 -12.17 -0.67
N TYR A 20 2.19 -11.20 0.14
CA TYR A 20 1.68 -10.95 1.47
C TYR A 20 1.81 -9.46 1.83
N ALA A 21 1.14 -9.05 2.89
CA ALA A 21 1.38 -7.79 3.58
C ALA A 21 1.22 -8.03 5.08
N VAL A 22 2.05 -7.38 5.90
CA VAL A 22 1.83 -7.28 7.35
C VAL A 22 1.23 -5.91 7.63
N TYR A 23 0.20 -5.85 8.48
CA TYR A 23 -0.42 -4.59 8.88
C TYR A 23 0.59 -3.75 9.66
N THR A 24 0.65 -2.44 9.40
CA THR A 24 1.62 -1.55 10.05
C THR A 24 0.93 -0.31 10.62
N PRO A 25 1.53 0.35 11.62
CA PRO A 25 0.96 1.59 12.16
C PRO A 25 0.74 2.68 11.09
N PRO A 26 1.65 2.92 10.12
CA PRO A 26 1.35 3.82 9.01
C PRO A 26 0.17 3.40 8.10
N MET A 27 -0.07 2.09 7.94
CA MET A 27 -1.28 1.61 7.24
C MET A 27 -2.54 1.96 8.02
N HIS A 28 -2.48 1.82 9.35
CA HIS A 28 -3.58 2.20 10.24
C HIS A 28 -3.94 3.67 10.09
N GLU A 29 -2.96 4.58 10.23
CA GLU A 29 -3.15 6.02 10.06
C GLU A 29 -3.75 6.37 8.68
N MET A 30 -3.26 5.72 7.61
CA MET A 30 -3.81 5.92 6.26
C MET A 30 -5.28 5.50 6.17
N ILE A 31 -5.64 4.33 6.71
CA ILE A 31 -7.01 3.82 6.65
C ILE A 31 -7.93 4.66 7.52
N GLU A 32 -7.47 5.11 8.70
CA GLU A 32 -8.22 6.03 9.55
C GLU A 32 -8.54 7.32 8.81
N GLN A 33 -7.54 7.91 8.16
CA GLN A 33 -7.71 9.14 7.39
C GLN A 33 -8.65 8.97 6.20
N LEU A 34 -8.56 7.84 5.47
CA LEU A 34 -9.50 7.52 4.40
C LEU A 34 -10.93 7.39 4.96
N GLY A 35 -11.10 6.72 6.10
CA GLY A 35 -12.39 6.62 6.78
C GLY A 35 -12.97 7.99 7.14
N GLU A 36 -12.17 8.89 7.71
CA GLU A 36 -12.59 10.26 7.99
C GLU A 36 -13.02 11.03 6.74
N TRP A 37 -12.31 10.87 5.62
CA TRP A 37 -12.70 11.51 4.36
C TRP A 37 -13.99 10.94 3.78
N ILE A 38 -14.26 9.65 3.98
CA ILE A 38 -15.54 9.01 3.64
C ILE A 38 -16.65 9.58 4.51
N ASP A 39 -16.45 9.64 5.83
CA ASP A 39 -17.42 10.17 6.79
C ASP A 39 -17.79 11.63 6.48
N GLN A 40 -16.81 12.42 6.01
CA GLN A 40 -16.98 13.81 5.59
C GLN A 40 -17.51 13.97 4.15
N GLN A 41 -17.72 12.87 3.43
CA GLN A 41 -18.12 12.86 2.01
C GLN A 41 -17.23 13.75 1.13
N ARG A 42 -15.91 13.76 1.40
CA ARG A 42 -14.99 14.60 0.62
C ARG A 42 -15.00 14.17 -0.85
N PRO A 43 -15.06 15.11 -1.81
CA PRO A 43 -15.04 14.76 -3.23
C PRO A 43 -13.69 14.16 -3.64
N GLY A 44 -12.61 14.47 -2.94
CA GLY A 44 -11.35 13.78 -3.14
C GLY A 44 -10.34 14.05 -2.04
N GLY A 45 -9.22 13.33 -2.13
CA GLY A 45 -8.11 13.46 -1.20
C GLY A 45 -6.87 12.74 -1.69
N TYR A 46 -5.72 13.18 -1.21
CA TYR A 46 -4.43 12.72 -1.70
C TYR A 46 -3.52 12.21 -0.58
N ILE A 47 -3.24 10.92 -0.58
CA ILE A 47 -2.22 10.31 0.28
C ILE A 47 -0.89 10.32 -0.46
N TYR A 48 0.12 10.98 0.11
CA TYR A 48 1.45 11.04 -0.49
C TYR A 48 2.52 10.50 0.45
N GLY A 49 3.57 9.91 -0.10
CA GLY A 49 4.73 9.49 0.68
C GLY A 49 5.78 8.85 -0.21
N ALA A 50 6.99 8.69 0.32
CA ALA A 50 8.09 8.12 -0.44
C ALA A 50 7.75 6.71 -0.97
N SER A 51 8.46 6.29 -2.02
CA SER A 51 8.30 4.92 -2.54
C SER A 51 8.72 3.89 -1.48
N ARG A 52 8.13 2.68 -1.55
CA ARG A 52 8.47 1.52 -0.71
C ARG A 52 8.15 1.61 0.79
N LEU A 53 7.39 2.63 1.21
CA LEU A 53 6.88 2.73 2.59
C LEU A 53 5.76 1.73 2.90
N GLY A 54 5.07 1.20 1.89
CA GLY A 54 3.98 0.22 2.06
C GLY A 54 2.61 0.67 1.55
N LYS A 55 2.49 1.87 0.99
CA LYS A 55 1.24 2.45 0.45
C LYS A 55 0.43 1.49 -0.42
N SER A 56 1.03 0.97 -1.50
CA SER A 56 0.35 0.05 -2.43
C SER A 56 -0.07 -1.26 -1.78
N ARG A 57 0.72 -1.77 -0.82
CA ARG A 57 0.35 -2.95 -0.03
C ARG A 57 -0.85 -2.66 0.87
N CYS A 58 -0.92 -1.47 1.47
CA CYS A 58 -2.08 -1.02 2.24
C CYS A 58 -3.35 -1.05 1.40
N VAL A 59 -3.31 -0.39 0.23
CA VAL A 59 -4.45 -0.31 -0.70
C VAL A 59 -4.91 -1.69 -1.16
N GLN A 60 -3.96 -2.54 -1.57
CA GLN A 60 -4.27 -3.85 -2.11
C GLN A 60 -4.84 -4.82 -1.07
N TRP A 61 -4.33 -4.80 0.17
CA TRP A 61 -4.61 -5.87 1.14
C TRP A 61 -5.54 -5.46 2.28
N TYR A 62 -5.55 -4.18 2.69
CA TYR A 62 -6.18 -3.79 3.95
C TYR A 62 -7.29 -2.75 3.82
N VAL A 63 -7.19 -1.79 2.88
CA VAL A 63 -8.16 -0.67 2.80
C VAL A 63 -9.60 -1.17 2.71
N ALA A 64 -9.91 -2.11 1.82
CA ALA A 64 -11.27 -2.59 1.65
C ALA A 64 -11.81 -3.30 2.90
N GLN A 65 -11.03 -4.26 3.44
CA GLN A 65 -11.43 -5.07 4.58
C GLN A 65 -11.61 -4.22 5.84
N VAL A 66 -10.61 -3.40 6.18
CA VAL A 66 -10.62 -2.64 7.44
C VAL A 66 -11.68 -1.54 7.41
N LEU A 67 -11.91 -0.89 6.26
CA LEU A 67 -13.01 0.09 6.15
C LEU A 67 -14.38 -0.58 6.28
N GLN A 68 -14.57 -1.78 5.74
CA GLN A 68 -15.83 -2.53 5.89
C GLN A 68 -16.08 -2.93 7.35
N GLU A 69 -15.05 -3.42 8.05
CA GLU A 69 -15.12 -3.74 9.47
C GLU A 69 -15.44 -2.49 10.31
N ARG A 70 -14.74 -1.37 10.08
CA ARG A 70 -14.97 -0.10 10.79
C ARG A 70 -16.38 0.44 10.58
N LEU A 71 -16.86 0.44 9.33
CA LEU A 71 -18.17 1.03 8.98
C LEU A 71 -19.34 0.07 9.22
N ASN A 72 -19.05 -1.20 9.55
CA ASN A 72 -20.03 -2.28 9.67
C ASN A 72 -21.01 -2.30 8.48
N ALA A 73 -20.48 -2.08 7.29
CA ALA A 73 -21.25 -1.92 6.06
C ALA A 73 -20.41 -2.28 4.84
N VAL A 74 -21.08 -2.69 3.76
CA VAL A 74 -20.43 -2.84 2.46
C VAL A 74 -19.98 -1.46 2.00
N VAL A 75 -18.66 -1.27 1.86
CA VAL A 75 -18.10 -0.03 1.32
C VAL A 75 -18.10 -0.14 -0.21
N PRO A 76 -18.83 0.74 -0.93
CA PRO A 76 -18.84 0.79 -2.39
C PRO A 76 -17.50 1.32 -2.91
N LEU A 77 -16.46 0.49 -2.85
CA LEU A 77 -15.06 0.83 -3.15
C LEU A 77 -14.61 0.19 -4.45
N VAL A 78 -14.07 1.00 -5.35
CA VAL A 78 -13.31 0.58 -6.53
C VAL A 78 -11.84 0.91 -6.30
N VAL A 79 -10.95 -0.08 -6.44
CA VAL A 79 -9.51 0.13 -6.34
C VAL A 79 -8.90 0.02 -7.74
N TRP A 80 -8.26 1.08 -8.19
CA TRP A 80 -7.59 1.15 -9.48
C TRP A 80 -6.10 1.41 -9.31
N ASN A 81 -5.26 0.47 -9.73
CA ASN A 81 -3.82 0.67 -9.82
C ASN A 81 -3.47 1.22 -11.22
N ARG A 82 -3.02 2.48 -11.29
CA ARG A 82 -2.63 3.15 -12.54
C ARG A 82 -1.22 2.71 -12.94
N ARG A 83 -1.05 2.22 -14.17
CA ARG A 83 0.26 1.76 -14.68
C ARG A 83 0.89 2.80 -15.62
N PRO A 84 2.19 3.13 -15.54
CA PRO A 84 2.82 4.24 -16.26
C PRO A 84 2.58 4.28 -17.78
N ASP A 85 2.59 3.12 -18.44
CA ASP A 85 2.71 3.02 -19.90
C ASP A 85 1.39 3.20 -20.66
N SER A 86 0.29 3.47 -19.96
CA SER A 86 -0.99 3.67 -20.61
C SER A 86 -1.10 5.12 -21.09
N GLN A 87 -0.58 5.42 -22.29
CA GLN A 87 -1.10 6.55 -23.07
C GLN A 87 -2.52 6.20 -23.49
N THR A 88 -3.43 6.29 -22.53
CA THR A 88 -4.77 5.78 -22.69
C THR A 88 -5.59 6.81 -23.42
N SER A 89 -6.13 6.42 -24.57
CA SER A 89 -7.28 7.14 -25.13
C SER A 89 -8.39 7.20 -24.08
N GLU A 90 -9.29 8.17 -24.18
CA GLU A 90 -10.44 8.28 -23.26
C GLU A 90 -11.23 6.96 -23.18
N ALA A 91 -11.38 6.24 -24.31
CA ALA A 91 -12.00 4.93 -24.35
C ALA A 91 -11.26 3.88 -23.50
N GLY A 92 -9.93 3.84 -23.57
CA GLY A 92 -9.16 2.93 -22.74
C GLY A 92 -9.14 3.33 -21.27
N PHE A 93 -9.28 4.62 -20.94
CA PHE A 93 -9.35 5.08 -19.56
C PHE A 93 -10.60 4.51 -18.88
N TRP A 94 -11.76 4.63 -19.54
CA TRP A 94 -13.00 4.01 -19.07
C TRP A 94 -12.88 2.49 -19.01
N HIS A 95 -12.22 1.87 -20.00
CA HIS A 95 -11.95 0.44 -19.98
C HIS A 95 -11.19 -0.01 -18.74
N GLN A 96 -10.14 0.71 -18.36
CA GLN A 96 -9.35 0.40 -17.17
C GLN A 96 -10.18 0.54 -15.88
N LEU A 97 -11.01 1.56 -15.77
CA LEU A 97 -11.93 1.70 -14.63
C LEU A 97 -12.97 0.58 -14.56
N LEU A 98 -13.51 0.14 -15.70
CA LEU A 98 -14.43 -1.01 -15.75
C LEU A 98 -13.74 -2.29 -15.26
N LEU A 99 -12.52 -2.56 -15.74
CA LEU A 99 -11.73 -3.71 -15.29
C LEU A 99 -11.40 -3.62 -13.80
N ALA A 100 -10.98 -2.45 -13.31
CA ALA A 100 -10.70 -2.21 -11.90
C ALA A 100 -11.93 -2.41 -11.00
N SER A 101 -13.12 -2.10 -11.51
CA SER A 101 -14.39 -2.32 -10.81
C SER A 101 -14.86 -3.79 -10.81
N ASN A 102 -14.07 -4.72 -11.37
CA ASN A 102 -14.45 -6.12 -11.61
C ASN A 102 -15.78 -6.23 -12.38
N PHE A 103 -15.96 -5.42 -13.42
CA PHE A 103 -17.15 -5.49 -14.26
C PHE A 103 -17.07 -6.71 -15.19
N GLU A 104 -17.88 -7.73 -14.92
CA GLU A 104 -17.86 -9.02 -15.61
C GLU A 104 -18.06 -8.92 -17.14
N PHE A 105 -18.82 -7.91 -17.60
CA PHE A 105 -19.07 -7.70 -19.03
C PHE A 105 -17.99 -6.87 -19.74
N ALA A 106 -16.95 -6.41 -19.04
CA ALA A 106 -15.83 -5.74 -19.66
C ALA A 106 -14.95 -6.76 -20.41
N ASN A 107 -14.74 -6.55 -21.71
CA ASN A 107 -13.83 -7.40 -22.49
C ASN A 107 -12.37 -7.08 -22.09
N PRO A 108 -11.60 -8.01 -21.50
CA PRO A 108 -10.24 -7.70 -21.02
C PRO A 108 -9.25 -7.30 -22.13
N ALA A 109 -9.47 -7.78 -23.35
CA ALA A 109 -8.56 -7.58 -24.47
C ALA A 109 -8.90 -6.36 -25.34
N LYS A 110 -10.12 -5.82 -25.22
CA LYS A 110 -10.60 -4.77 -26.15
C LYS A 110 -11.38 -3.66 -25.43
N PRO A 111 -10.92 -2.41 -25.52
CA PRO A 111 -11.68 -1.26 -25.03
C PRO A 111 -13.02 -1.10 -25.75
N PRO A 112 -14.09 -0.67 -25.05
CA PRO A 112 -15.35 -0.28 -25.69
C PRO A 112 -15.17 1.01 -26.50
N LYS A 113 -16.19 1.39 -27.27
CA LYS A 113 -16.21 2.73 -27.89
C LYS A 113 -16.28 3.80 -26.81
N ARG A 114 -15.75 5.00 -27.07
CA ARG A 114 -15.69 6.10 -26.08
C ARG A 114 -17.04 6.35 -25.37
N ALA A 115 -18.12 6.61 -26.14
CA ALA A 115 -19.43 6.95 -25.57
C ALA A 115 -20.03 5.79 -24.75
N GLU A 116 -19.82 4.56 -25.22
CA GLU A 116 -20.22 3.35 -24.52
C GLU A 116 -19.43 3.18 -23.22
N GLY A 117 -18.11 3.39 -23.24
CA GLY A 117 -17.26 3.33 -22.05
C GLY A 117 -17.68 4.33 -20.96
N ILE A 118 -17.97 5.58 -21.34
CA ILE A 118 -18.50 6.60 -20.41
C ILE A 118 -19.79 6.11 -19.76
N HIS A 119 -20.75 5.67 -20.60
CA HIS A 119 -22.05 5.22 -20.12
C HIS A 119 -21.93 4.00 -19.20
N LEU A 120 -21.17 2.98 -19.61
CA LEU A 120 -20.94 1.77 -18.82
C LEU A 120 -20.25 2.08 -17.49
N CYS A 121 -19.23 2.95 -17.47
CA CYS A 121 -18.59 3.35 -16.22
C CYS A 121 -19.59 4.02 -15.27
N ARG A 122 -20.38 4.98 -15.77
CA ARG A 122 -21.39 5.66 -14.94
C ARG A 122 -22.39 4.67 -14.36
N GLN A 123 -22.97 3.81 -15.20
CA GLN A 123 -23.93 2.79 -14.76
C GLN A 123 -23.31 1.79 -13.78
N ARG A 124 -22.04 1.40 -13.99
CA ARG A 124 -21.32 0.50 -13.08
C ARG A 124 -21.15 1.11 -11.70
N PHE A 125 -20.76 2.39 -11.62
CA PHE A 125 -20.60 3.07 -10.33
C PHE A 125 -21.94 3.24 -9.62
N ILE A 126 -23.00 3.63 -10.34
CA ILE A 126 -24.37 3.66 -9.80
C ILE A 126 -24.79 2.28 -9.24
N ALA A 127 -24.52 1.21 -10.00
CA ALA A 127 -24.84 -0.16 -9.56
C ALA A 127 -24.06 -0.58 -8.31
N ILE A 128 -22.79 -0.19 -8.18
CA ILE A 128 -21.96 -0.45 -6.99
C ILE A 128 -22.55 0.28 -5.77
N ALA A 129 -22.92 1.56 -5.90
CA ALA A 129 -23.56 2.32 -4.83
C ALA A 129 -24.86 1.65 -4.37
N ASN A 130 -25.74 1.31 -5.32
CA ASN A 130 -27.04 0.71 -5.05
C ASN A 130 -26.92 -0.68 -4.40
N ASN A 131 -25.93 -1.49 -4.81
CA ASN A 131 -25.67 -2.78 -4.18
C ASN A 131 -25.30 -2.59 -2.69
N ALA A 132 -24.52 -1.57 -2.38
CA ALA A 132 -24.22 -1.19 -1.00
C ALA A 132 -25.39 -0.50 -0.26
N GLN A 133 -26.54 -0.30 -0.90
CA GLN A 133 -27.69 0.46 -0.38
C GLN A 133 -27.30 1.91 -0.02
N ARG A 134 -26.45 2.51 -0.84
CA ARG A 134 -25.94 3.88 -0.69
C ARG A 134 -26.08 4.65 -1.99
N ASN A 135 -25.96 5.97 -1.91
CA ASN A 135 -25.81 6.84 -3.06
C ASN A 135 -24.37 7.38 -3.17
N TYR A 136 -23.38 6.71 -2.61
CA TYR A 136 -21.98 7.11 -2.73
C TYR A 136 -21.10 5.96 -3.25
N VAL A 137 -19.99 6.30 -3.90
CA VAL A 137 -18.95 5.37 -4.35
C VAL A 137 -17.59 6.00 -4.05
N VAL A 138 -16.64 5.18 -3.62
CA VAL A 138 -15.25 5.57 -3.44
C VAL A 138 -14.41 4.96 -4.55
N LEU A 139 -13.61 5.77 -5.24
CA LEU A 139 -12.55 5.33 -6.13
C LEU A 139 -11.21 5.58 -5.46
N ALA A 140 -10.52 4.52 -5.05
CA ALA A 140 -9.14 4.57 -4.59
C ALA A 140 -8.20 4.34 -5.79
N ILE A 141 -7.31 5.29 -6.06
CA ILE A 141 -6.33 5.23 -7.15
C ILE A 141 -4.94 5.06 -6.56
N ASP A 142 -4.28 3.94 -6.85
CA ASP A 142 -2.87 3.72 -6.52
C ASP A 142 -1.96 4.14 -7.68
N GLU A 143 -0.74 4.59 -7.35
CA GLU A 143 0.23 5.20 -8.27
C GLU A 143 -0.33 6.42 -9.03
N ALA A 144 -1.06 7.28 -8.32
CA ALA A 144 -1.75 8.43 -8.90
C ALA A 144 -0.83 9.50 -9.52
N GLN A 145 0.49 9.47 -9.26
CA GLN A 145 1.45 10.34 -9.95
C GLN A 145 1.52 10.07 -11.46
N ASP A 146 1.11 8.88 -11.91
CA ASP A 146 1.08 8.52 -13.33
C ASP A 146 -0.19 8.99 -14.05
N LEU A 147 -1.13 9.63 -13.33
CA LEU A 147 -2.32 10.22 -13.95
C LEU A 147 -1.99 11.48 -14.72
N THR A 148 -2.40 11.50 -15.99
CA THR A 148 -2.31 12.67 -16.84
C THR A 148 -3.38 13.71 -16.47
N PHE A 149 -3.13 14.97 -16.83
CA PHE A 149 -4.11 16.05 -16.66
C PHE A 149 -5.46 15.78 -17.36
N ARG A 150 -5.45 15.05 -18.48
CA ARG A 150 -6.70 14.67 -19.18
C ARG A 150 -7.51 13.67 -18.38
N GLU A 151 -6.86 12.69 -17.76
CA GLU A 151 -7.52 11.70 -16.91
C GLU A 151 -8.16 12.35 -15.68
N TRP A 152 -7.50 13.34 -15.06
CA TRP A 152 -8.11 14.15 -14.00
C TRP A 152 -9.38 14.89 -14.45
N LYS A 153 -9.39 15.42 -15.67
CA LYS A 153 -10.60 16.04 -16.25
C LYS A 153 -11.71 15.03 -16.50
N TRP A 154 -11.38 13.83 -16.97
CA TRP A 154 -12.38 12.77 -17.16
C TRP A 154 -12.97 12.30 -15.83
N LEU A 155 -12.16 12.17 -14.78
CA LEU A 155 -12.63 11.89 -13.41
C LEU A 155 -13.58 12.98 -12.90
N LEU A 156 -13.25 14.26 -13.10
CA LEU A 156 -14.14 15.37 -12.75
C LEU A 156 -15.46 15.29 -13.52
N GLY A 157 -15.42 14.94 -14.81
CA GLY A 157 -16.61 14.72 -15.62
C GLY A 157 -17.50 13.60 -15.05
N LEU A 158 -16.90 12.45 -14.72
CA LEU A 158 -17.63 11.34 -14.07
C LEU A 158 -18.25 11.75 -12.74
N GLN A 159 -17.52 12.49 -11.89
CA GLN A 159 -18.06 12.99 -10.63
C GLN A 159 -19.28 13.87 -10.84
N ASN A 160 -19.22 14.84 -11.76
CA ASN A 160 -20.33 15.73 -12.05
C ASN A 160 -21.54 14.98 -12.64
N ASP A 161 -21.30 14.03 -13.53
CA ASP A 161 -22.36 13.21 -14.13
C ASP A 161 -23.07 12.33 -13.09
N LEU A 162 -22.31 11.77 -12.13
CA LEU A 162 -22.89 10.99 -11.03
C LEU A 162 -23.66 11.89 -10.06
N ASP A 163 -23.12 13.07 -9.72
CA ASP A 163 -23.76 14.03 -8.83
C ASP A 163 -25.10 14.52 -9.40
N TYR A 164 -25.16 14.75 -10.72
CA TYR A 164 -26.41 15.09 -11.42
C TYR A 164 -27.47 13.99 -11.31
N GLU A 165 -27.06 12.72 -11.24
CA GLU A 165 -27.94 11.55 -11.06
C GLU A 165 -28.22 11.26 -9.57
N GLY A 166 -27.71 12.08 -8.64
CA GLY A 166 -27.91 11.95 -7.19
C GLY A 166 -26.90 11.05 -6.47
N TYR A 167 -25.78 10.72 -7.11
CA TYR A 167 -24.73 9.85 -6.56
C TYR A 167 -23.42 10.62 -6.32
N LEU A 168 -22.85 10.46 -5.12
CA LEU A 168 -21.57 11.05 -4.75
C LEU A 168 -20.42 10.12 -5.17
N LEU A 169 -19.39 10.68 -5.81
CA LEU A 169 -18.13 9.96 -6.07
C LEU A 169 -16.98 10.65 -5.34
N SER A 170 -16.36 9.95 -4.40
CA SER A 170 -15.11 10.37 -3.75
C SER A 170 -13.92 9.73 -4.46
N VAL A 171 -12.94 10.53 -4.88
CA VAL A 171 -11.70 10.02 -5.49
C VAL A 171 -10.54 10.22 -4.52
N PHE A 172 -10.06 9.12 -3.94
CA PHE A 172 -8.89 9.13 -3.07
C PHE A 172 -7.68 8.58 -3.82
N SER A 173 -6.63 9.36 -3.88
CA SER A 173 -5.45 9.05 -4.69
C SER A 173 -4.25 8.82 -3.80
N VAL A 174 -3.44 7.84 -4.16
CA VAL A 174 -2.25 7.43 -3.43
C VAL A 174 -1.07 7.56 -4.38
N GLY A 175 -0.13 8.43 -4.02
CA GLY A 175 0.98 8.79 -4.89
C GLY A 175 2.34 8.64 -4.23
N SER A 176 3.31 8.19 -5.03
CA SER A 176 4.70 8.12 -4.62
C SER A 176 5.41 9.45 -4.87
N HIS A 177 5.35 10.33 -3.88
CA HIS A 177 6.06 11.60 -3.89
C HIS A 177 7.21 11.60 -2.90
N GLN A 178 8.29 12.30 -3.26
CA GLN A 178 9.24 12.77 -2.25
C GLN A 178 8.56 13.84 -1.37
N LEU A 179 9.33 14.64 -0.63
CA LEU A 179 8.80 15.73 0.21
C LEU A 179 8.20 16.91 -0.60
N ASN A 180 8.27 16.82 -1.93
CA ASN A 180 7.89 17.86 -2.88
C ASN A 180 6.47 17.71 -3.47
N TYR A 181 5.50 17.28 -2.67
CA TYR A 181 4.06 17.31 -3.00
C TYR A 181 3.61 18.66 -3.59
N ARG A 182 4.26 19.75 -3.17
CA ARG A 182 4.01 21.12 -3.66
C ARG A 182 4.26 21.30 -5.16
N HIS A 183 5.19 20.56 -5.77
CA HIS A 183 5.50 20.73 -7.20
C HIS A 183 4.47 20.07 -8.14
N GLU A 184 3.84 18.97 -7.74
CA GLU A 184 2.70 18.39 -8.50
C GLU A 184 1.38 19.09 -8.22
N TYR A 185 1.17 19.56 -6.99
CA TYR A 185 0.13 20.56 -6.70
C TYR A 185 0.30 21.74 -7.67
N MET A 186 1.54 22.21 -7.89
CA MET A 186 1.87 23.25 -8.87
C MET A 186 1.67 22.82 -10.34
N ALA A 187 1.96 21.58 -10.73
CA ALA A 187 1.67 21.10 -12.09
C ALA A 187 0.17 21.05 -12.39
N ILE A 188 -0.65 20.73 -11.38
CA ILE A 188 -2.12 20.77 -11.46
C ILE A 188 -2.66 22.21 -11.29
N THR A 189 -1.89 23.14 -10.69
CA THR A 189 -2.30 24.55 -10.53
C THR A 189 -2.48 25.34 -11.82
N GLY A 190 -2.18 24.77 -13.00
CA GLY A 190 -2.74 25.27 -14.26
C GLY A 190 -4.28 25.31 -14.25
N ASN A 191 -4.93 24.59 -13.31
CA ASN A 191 -6.36 24.65 -13.03
C ASN A 191 -6.65 24.46 -11.53
N ALA A 192 -6.72 25.58 -10.80
CA ALA A 192 -7.00 25.62 -9.35
C ALA A 192 -8.26 24.84 -8.94
N HIS A 193 -9.25 24.70 -9.84
CA HIS A 193 -10.47 23.94 -9.55
C HIS A 193 -10.21 22.43 -9.40
N LEU A 194 -9.31 21.84 -10.20
CA LEU A 194 -8.97 20.42 -10.09
C LEU A 194 -8.18 20.14 -8.82
N ALA A 195 -7.19 20.99 -8.51
CA ALA A 195 -6.42 20.89 -7.26
C ALA A 195 -7.35 21.03 -6.04
N ALA A 196 -8.24 22.03 -6.03
CA ALA A 196 -9.19 22.21 -4.93
C ALA A 196 -10.14 21.02 -4.78
N ARG A 197 -10.49 20.34 -5.89
CA ARG A 197 -11.41 19.19 -5.86
C ARG A 197 -10.76 17.90 -5.37
N PHE A 198 -9.56 17.57 -5.86
CA PHE A 198 -8.93 16.26 -5.61
C PHE A 198 -7.78 16.30 -4.60
N MET A 199 -7.23 17.49 -4.31
CA MET A 199 -5.97 17.64 -3.57
C MET A 199 -6.06 18.57 -2.35
N ALA A 200 -7.20 19.25 -2.15
CA ALA A 200 -7.40 20.09 -0.97
C ALA A 200 -7.29 19.29 0.33
N ALA A 201 -7.83 18.06 0.35
CA ALA A 201 -7.55 17.08 1.38
C ALA A 201 -6.27 16.34 1.03
N HIS A 202 -5.31 16.30 1.95
CA HIS A 202 -4.12 15.49 1.78
C HIS A 202 -3.61 15.02 3.13
N ALA A 203 -2.94 13.86 3.13
CA ALA A 203 -2.24 13.35 4.28
C ALA A 203 -0.97 12.62 3.85
N ARG A 204 0.02 12.60 4.73
CA ARG A 204 1.29 11.95 4.46
C ARG A 204 1.25 10.50 4.94
N PHE A 205 1.67 9.59 4.08
CA PHE A 205 2.01 8.22 4.46
C PHE A 205 3.47 8.18 4.87
N HIS A 206 3.73 7.84 6.12
CA HIS A 206 5.06 7.77 6.70
C HIS A 206 5.62 6.34 6.64
N GLY A 207 6.95 6.20 6.70
CA GLY A 207 7.61 4.97 7.10
C GLY A 207 7.53 4.72 8.61
N LEU A 208 8.28 3.73 9.09
CA LEU A 208 8.33 3.39 10.52
C LEU A 208 9.25 4.38 11.27
N ARG A 209 8.77 4.90 12.39
CA ARG A 209 9.37 6.04 13.12
C ARG A 209 9.83 5.72 14.54
N SER A 210 9.61 4.51 15.03
CA SER A 210 10.05 4.13 16.36
C SER A 210 10.35 2.63 16.50
N PRO A 211 11.11 2.22 17.53
CA PRO A 211 11.31 0.81 17.88
C PRO A 211 9.98 0.08 18.14
N GLU A 212 8.99 0.75 18.73
CA GLU A 212 7.67 0.17 19.04
C GLU A 212 6.90 -0.13 17.76
N GLU A 213 6.95 0.76 16.76
CA GLU A 213 6.36 0.49 15.44
C GLU A 213 7.08 -0.69 14.75
N ILE A 214 8.39 -0.85 14.94
CA ILE A 214 9.12 -2.03 14.45
C ILE A 214 8.67 -3.30 15.19
N ALA A 215 8.55 -3.25 16.51
CA ALA A 215 8.08 -4.39 17.30
C ALA A 215 6.69 -4.84 16.84
N TYR A 216 5.78 -3.89 16.59
CA TYR A 216 4.46 -4.18 16.03
C TYR A 216 4.55 -4.93 14.69
N VAL A 217 5.39 -4.44 13.78
CA VAL A 217 5.60 -5.08 12.48
C VAL A 217 6.17 -6.48 12.62
N LEU A 218 7.20 -6.67 13.45
CA LEU A 218 7.81 -7.98 13.67
C LEU A 218 6.83 -8.96 14.34
N ASN A 219 5.98 -8.47 15.24
CA ASN A 219 4.90 -9.25 15.84
C ASN A 219 3.92 -9.79 14.79
N GLY A 220 3.70 -9.04 13.71
CA GLY A 220 2.92 -9.52 12.57
C GLY A 220 3.48 -10.77 11.90
N TYR A 221 4.81 -10.96 11.91
CA TYR A 221 5.44 -12.22 11.47
C TYR A 221 5.40 -13.30 12.57
N ASP A 222 5.45 -12.89 13.83
CA ASP A 222 5.48 -13.79 14.97
C ASP A 222 4.14 -14.48 15.24
N ILE A 223 3.03 -13.74 15.25
CA ILE A 223 1.73 -14.26 15.71
C ILE A 223 0.51 -13.81 14.89
N ASP A 224 0.50 -12.63 14.27
CA ASP A 224 -0.71 -12.11 13.60
C ASP A 224 -0.84 -12.52 12.12
N SER A 225 0.11 -13.34 11.64
CA SER A 225 0.10 -13.93 10.31
C SER A 225 -0.32 -15.39 10.37
N GLU A 226 -0.68 -15.95 9.22
CA GLU A 226 -0.87 -17.38 9.10
C GLU A 226 -0.57 -17.92 7.70
N TRP A 227 -0.03 -19.13 7.65
CA TRP A 227 0.09 -19.91 6.43
C TRP A 227 0.02 -21.43 6.70
N PRO A 228 -0.87 -22.18 6.00
CA PRO A 228 -1.91 -21.69 5.10
C PRO A 228 -2.98 -20.83 5.82
N PRO A 229 -3.82 -20.08 5.08
CA PRO A 229 -4.96 -19.39 5.68
C PRO A 229 -5.86 -20.33 6.47
N GLY A 230 -6.34 -19.90 7.63
CA GLY A 230 -7.12 -20.66 8.61
C GLY A 230 -6.34 -21.66 9.45
N SER A 231 -5.01 -21.72 9.33
CA SER A 231 -4.20 -22.72 10.04
C SER A 231 -3.79 -22.31 11.46
N GLY A 232 -3.80 -21.01 11.78
CA GLY A 232 -3.19 -20.50 13.01
C GLY A 232 -1.68 -20.77 13.12
N VAL A 233 -1.00 -21.04 12.00
CA VAL A 233 0.46 -21.20 11.95
C VAL A 233 1.08 -19.92 11.41
N SER A 234 1.61 -19.09 12.31
CA SER A 234 2.29 -17.86 11.95
C SER A 234 3.56 -18.07 11.13
N TYR A 235 4.03 -17.01 10.46
CA TYR A 235 5.22 -17.10 9.62
C TYR A 235 6.45 -17.53 10.44
N LEU A 236 6.69 -16.95 11.62
CA LEU A 236 7.81 -17.40 12.45
C LEU A 236 7.65 -18.88 12.84
N LYS A 237 6.45 -19.31 13.26
CA LYS A 237 6.20 -20.71 13.63
C LYS A 237 6.41 -21.66 12.44
N TYR A 238 6.04 -21.25 11.23
CA TYR A 238 6.26 -22.04 10.01
C TYR A 238 7.75 -22.16 9.67
N PHE A 239 8.48 -21.03 9.67
CA PHE A 239 9.88 -20.99 9.25
C PHE A 239 10.86 -21.43 10.34
N ALA A 240 10.51 -21.34 11.62
CA ALA A 240 11.38 -21.68 12.74
C ALA A 240 10.60 -22.32 13.90
N PRO A 241 9.97 -23.50 13.70
CA PRO A 241 9.04 -24.09 14.67
C PRO A 241 9.68 -24.38 16.03
N VAL A 242 10.94 -24.83 16.05
CA VAL A 242 11.69 -25.10 17.29
C VAL A 242 11.91 -23.82 18.08
N GLN A 243 12.34 -22.74 17.42
CA GLN A 243 12.61 -21.46 18.08
C GLN A 243 11.32 -20.81 18.58
N PHE A 244 10.27 -20.85 17.76
CA PHE A 244 8.95 -20.37 18.17
C PHE A 244 8.44 -21.11 19.42
N ALA A 245 8.59 -22.43 19.46
CA ALA A 245 8.20 -23.27 20.60
C ALA A 245 9.05 -23.02 21.86
N ALA A 246 10.32 -22.64 21.69
CA ALA A 246 11.20 -22.19 22.78
C ALA A 246 10.84 -20.80 23.33
N GLY A 247 9.84 -20.12 22.76
CA GLY A 247 9.35 -18.82 23.21
C GLY A 247 10.00 -17.63 22.53
N HIS A 248 10.90 -17.84 21.57
CA HIS A 248 11.57 -16.76 20.85
C HIS A 248 10.61 -16.00 19.94
N ARG A 249 10.76 -14.67 19.88
CA ARG A 249 9.96 -13.76 19.04
C ARG A 249 10.85 -12.76 18.33
N LEU A 250 10.57 -12.45 17.07
CA LEU A 250 11.29 -11.43 16.32
C LEU A 250 11.03 -10.03 16.90
N ALA A 251 9.84 -9.79 17.46
CA ALA A 251 9.49 -8.53 18.11
C ALA A 251 10.47 -8.15 19.24
N ASP A 252 11.06 -9.12 19.93
CA ASP A 252 12.08 -8.89 20.97
C ASP A 252 13.37 -8.27 20.42
N CYS A 253 13.61 -8.40 19.11
CA CYS A 253 14.76 -7.82 18.42
C CYS A 253 14.55 -6.37 17.98
N ALA A 254 13.38 -5.77 18.21
CA ALA A 254 13.02 -4.46 17.64
C ALA A 254 14.01 -3.34 17.97
N ALA A 255 14.58 -3.32 19.18
CA ALA A 255 15.60 -2.34 19.56
C ALA A 255 16.90 -2.49 18.74
N LEU A 256 17.35 -3.73 18.50
CA LEU A 256 18.52 -4.03 17.67
C LEU A 256 18.27 -3.64 16.21
N VAL A 257 17.08 -3.96 15.71
CA VAL A 257 16.65 -3.60 14.35
C VAL A 257 16.66 -2.09 14.18
N TRP A 258 16.07 -1.35 15.13
CA TRP A 258 16.07 0.11 15.13
C TRP A 258 17.49 0.68 15.14
N GLN A 259 18.35 0.17 16.01
CA GLN A 259 19.75 0.60 16.09
C GLN A 259 20.47 0.42 14.75
N ALA A 260 20.31 -0.74 14.11
CA ALA A 260 20.96 -1.04 12.83
C ALA A 260 20.47 -0.12 11.71
N LEU A 261 19.16 0.17 11.68
CA LEU A 261 18.56 1.12 10.74
C LEU A 261 19.13 2.55 10.92
N VAL A 262 19.27 3.01 12.16
CA VAL A 262 19.84 4.33 12.49
C VAL A 262 21.32 4.40 12.12
N GLU A 263 22.10 3.36 12.42
CA GLU A 263 23.53 3.33 12.11
C GLU A 263 23.78 3.45 10.60
N LEU A 264 23.06 2.67 9.81
CA LEU A 264 23.17 2.65 8.33
C LEU A 264 22.55 3.88 7.66
N SER A 265 21.85 4.74 8.42
CA SER A 265 21.28 5.97 7.87
C SER A 265 22.35 7.04 7.64
N PRO A 266 22.39 7.66 6.45
CA PRO A 266 23.24 8.83 6.21
C PRO A 266 22.82 9.99 7.11
N GLU A 267 23.75 10.88 7.45
CA GLU A 267 23.49 12.03 8.35
C GLU A 267 22.31 12.90 7.89
N SER A 268 22.13 13.07 6.57
CA SER A 268 21.01 13.80 5.97
C SER A 268 19.65 13.21 6.32
N ALA A 269 19.55 11.89 6.47
CA ALA A 269 18.31 11.17 6.76
C ALA A 269 18.04 11.02 8.27
N ARG A 270 19.07 11.12 9.11
CA ARG A 270 18.95 10.97 10.58
C ARG A 270 18.06 12.01 11.26
N ARG A 271 17.72 13.11 10.56
CA ARG A 271 16.82 14.15 11.09
C ARG A 271 15.35 13.74 11.16
N HIS A 272 14.91 12.80 10.32
CA HIS A 272 13.50 12.40 10.23
C HIS A 272 13.22 11.01 10.78
N LEU A 273 14.25 10.15 10.88
CA LEU A 273 14.17 8.76 11.42
C LEU A 273 12.93 8.00 10.95
N GLU A 274 12.67 8.04 9.64
CA GLU A 274 11.52 7.40 9.00
C GLU A 274 12.01 6.31 8.05
N PHE A 275 11.66 5.05 8.33
CA PHE A 275 12.24 3.89 7.66
C PHE A 275 11.28 3.20 6.69
N PRO A 276 11.70 2.90 5.45
CA PRO A 276 10.86 2.19 4.49
C PRO A 276 10.58 0.74 4.89
N MET A 277 9.30 0.37 4.97
CA MET A 277 8.84 -0.99 5.31
C MET A 277 9.47 -2.09 4.43
N GLN A 278 9.79 -1.80 3.15
CA GLN A 278 10.43 -2.79 2.28
C GLN A 278 11.75 -3.34 2.84
N HIS A 279 12.55 -2.50 3.49
CA HIS A 279 13.84 -2.93 4.03
C HIS A 279 13.67 -3.83 5.25
N ILE A 280 12.74 -3.46 6.14
CA ILE A 280 12.36 -4.28 7.30
C ILE A 280 11.83 -5.64 6.84
N ALA A 281 10.92 -5.65 5.87
CA ALA A 281 10.39 -6.89 5.30
C ALA A 281 11.51 -7.77 4.72
N ARG A 282 12.42 -7.21 3.92
CA ARG A 282 13.52 -7.97 3.30
C ARG A 282 14.48 -8.58 4.31
N ALA A 283 14.88 -7.81 5.32
CA ALA A 283 15.75 -8.31 6.36
C ALA A 283 15.05 -9.39 7.20
N THR A 284 13.78 -9.17 7.56
CA THR A 284 12.97 -10.15 8.31
C THR A 284 12.81 -11.46 7.54
N GLU A 285 12.49 -11.38 6.25
CA GLU A 285 12.43 -12.55 5.36
C GLU A 285 13.77 -13.29 5.33
N ALA A 286 14.89 -12.57 5.25
CA ALA A 286 16.22 -13.18 5.31
C ALA A 286 16.43 -13.93 6.62
N MET A 287 16.01 -13.39 7.77
CA MET A 287 16.06 -14.08 9.06
C MET A 287 15.23 -15.36 9.05
N LEU A 288 13.98 -15.28 8.58
CA LEU A 288 13.10 -16.45 8.47
C LEU A 288 13.73 -17.55 7.60
N PHE A 289 14.35 -17.18 6.47
CA PHE A 289 15.04 -18.15 5.63
C PHE A 289 16.31 -18.70 6.30
N GLN A 290 17.11 -17.90 6.98
CA GLN A 290 18.30 -18.38 7.68
C GLN A 290 17.93 -19.38 8.80
N LEU A 291 16.92 -19.06 9.61
CA LEU A 291 16.36 -19.97 10.61
C LEU A 291 15.81 -21.24 9.95
N ALA A 292 15.18 -21.11 8.78
CA ALA A 292 14.67 -22.28 8.08
C ALA A 292 15.74 -23.25 7.58
N HIS A 293 16.95 -22.76 7.32
CA HIS A 293 18.14 -23.55 7.00
C HIS A 293 18.89 -24.06 8.24
N GLY A 294 18.34 -23.87 9.44
CA GLY A 294 18.96 -24.33 10.69
C GLY A 294 19.95 -23.36 11.31
N GLY A 295 19.91 -22.07 10.95
CA GLY A 295 20.68 -21.04 11.65
C GLY A 295 20.29 -20.96 13.13
N ASP A 296 21.27 -20.72 13.99
CA ASP A 296 21.06 -20.50 15.42
C ASP A 296 20.29 -19.19 15.68
N TRP A 297 19.40 -19.17 16.68
CA TRP A 297 18.59 -17.99 16.96
C TRP A 297 19.44 -16.77 17.31
N VAL A 298 20.45 -16.93 18.17
CA VAL A 298 21.28 -15.83 18.65
C VAL A 298 22.10 -15.25 17.50
N ASP A 299 22.69 -16.10 16.67
CA ASP A 299 23.50 -15.67 15.54
C ASP A 299 22.63 -14.97 14.47
N VAL A 300 21.49 -15.59 14.12
CA VAL A 300 20.60 -15.06 13.09
C VAL A 300 19.95 -13.74 13.53
N THR A 301 19.56 -13.61 14.79
CA THR A 301 18.90 -12.39 15.29
C THR A 301 19.87 -11.38 15.91
N SER A 302 21.17 -11.61 15.79
CA SER A 302 22.23 -10.70 16.24
C SER A 302 22.17 -9.34 15.55
N TYR A 303 22.70 -8.33 16.24
CA TYR A 303 22.87 -6.97 15.71
C TYR A 303 23.64 -6.97 14.39
N GLU A 304 24.75 -7.70 14.35
CA GLU A 304 25.65 -7.79 13.21
C GLU A 304 24.95 -8.37 11.97
N ASN A 305 24.11 -9.40 12.16
CA ASN A 305 23.37 -9.99 11.04
C ASN A 305 22.26 -9.08 10.53
N TRP A 306 21.53 -8.38 11.42
CA TRP A 306 20.56 -7.35 11.01
C TRP A 306 21.24 -6.24 10.19
N LEU A 307 22.36 -5.72 10.69
CA LEU A 307 23.17 -4.71 10.00
C LEU A 307 23.60 -5.20 8.62
N GLN A 308 24.07 -6.45 8.53
CA GLN A 308 24.49 -7.06 7.28
C GLN A 308 23.34 -7.22 6.28
N GLU A 309 22.17 -7.69 6.71
CA GLU A 309 21.01 -7.87 5.82
C GLU A 309 20.42 -6.52 5.36
N PHE A 310 20.41 -5.49 6.21
CA PHE A 310 20.05 -4.14 5.78
C PHE A 310 21.05 -3.54 4.79
N ALA A 311 22.35 -3.76 4.99
CA ALA A 311 23.38 -3.34 4.04
C ALA A 311 23.23 -4.04 2.69
N LYS A 312 23.02 -5.37 2.68
CA LYS A 312 22.73 -6.16 1.46
C LYS A 312 21.47 -5.67 0.73
N ALA A 313 20.49 -5.15 1.46
CA ALA A 313 19.27 -4.58 0.90
C ALA A 313 19.45 -3.15 0.34
N ASN A 314 20.67 -2.59 0.39
CA ASN A 314 21.00 -1.22 -0.02
C ASN A 314 20.19 -0.15 0.73
N LEU A 315 20.00 -0.33 2.05
CA LEU A 315 19.29 0.63 2.89
C LEU A 315 19.89 2.04 2.78
N SER A 316 21.20 2.19 2.97
CA SER A 316 21.87 3.50 3.00
C SER A 316 21.67 4.29 1.70
N ASP A 317 21.78 3.64 0.55
CA ASP A 317 21.57 4.28 -0.76
C ASP A 317 20.13 4.69 -0.97
N HIS A 318 19.18 3.83 -0.56
CA HIS A 318 17.77 4.20 -0.60
C HIS A 318 17.47 5.41 0.31
N MET A 319 18.01 5.42 1.54
CA MET A 319 17.86 6.53 2.48
C MET A 319 18.47 7.83 1.94
N ARG A 320 19.63 7.76 1.25
CA ARG A 320 20.21 8.92 0.55
C ARG A 320 19.23 9.48 -0.46
N ILE A 321 18.73 8.64 -1.37
CA ILE A 321 17.82 9.06 -2.46
C ILE A 321 16.57 9.76 -1.92
N ILE A 322 15.95 9.22 -0.86
CA ILE A 322 14.74 9.83 -0.29
C ILE A 322 15.05 11.09 0.54
N SER A 323 16.27 11.23 1.07
CA SER A 323 16.70 12.41 1.84
C SER A 323 17.24 13.56 0.98
N THR A 324 17.74 13.30 -0.23
CA THR A 324 18.26 14.35 -1.13
C THR A 324 17.17 15.20 -1.79
N GLY A 325 15.89 14.83 -1.64
CA GLY A 325 14.74 15.63 -2.05
C GLY A 325 14.11 16.47 -0.93
N SER A 326 14.81 16.63 0.21
CA SER A 326 14.36 17.42 1.38
C SER A 326 14.84 18.86 1.34
#